data_AF-A0A3C0W157-F1
#
_entry.id   AF-A0A3C0W157-F1
#
_cell.length_a   1.000
_cell.length_b   1.000
_cell.length_c   1.000
_cell.angle_alpha   90.00
_cell.angle_beta   90.00
_cell.angle_gamma   90.00
#
_symmetry.space_group_name_H-M   'P 1'
#
loop_
_entity.id
_entity.type
_entity.pdbx_description
1 polymer ?
#
loop_
_entity_poly.entity_id
_entity_poly.type
_entity_poly.pdbx_seq_one_letter_code
_entity_poly.pdbx_strand_id
1 'polypeptide(L)'
;PPEWSRNPIDAFVFQKLAGQKLTPVPLAARRTLIRRATFDLLGLPPSPDELEAFLADDSPDVWPRLIGRLLDSPHYGERWGRHWLDLVRYADTAGDAADFPVPEAFKYRNYVIDAFNNDKPYDQFVREQIAGDLLPASDEAARWEQKIATGYVAISRRIGVSPHNLKHITIEDTLNNIGKTFLGLTIGCARCH
;
A
#
# COMPACT_ATOMS: atom_id res chain seq x y z
N PRO A 1 -11.68 31.99 11.77
CA PRO A 1 -11.03 30.90 11.00
C PRO A 1 -11.46 30.99 9.54
N PRO A 2 -10.54 30.85 8.58
CA PRO A 2 -10.92 30.85 7.18
C PRO A 2 -11.89 29.70 6.90
N GLU A 3 -12.84 29.92 5.98
CA GLU A 3 -14.00 29.08 5.67
C GLU A 3 -13.65 27.63 5.26
N TRP A 4 -12.38 27.37 4.96
CA TRP A 4 -11.85 26.05 4.61
C TRP A 4 -11.42 25.18 5.80
N SER A 5 -11.25 25.74 7.00
CA SER A 5 -10.83 24.99 8.19
C SER A 5 -12.02 24.21 8.76
N ARG A 6 -12.07 22.91 8.47
CA ARG A 6 -13.16 22.00 8.84
C ARG A 6 -12.81 21.07 9.99
N ASN A 7 -11.51 20.89 10.27
CA ASN A 7 -11.03 20.08 11.40
C ASN A 7 -9.86 20.77 12.12
N PRO A 8 -9.47 20.29 13.33
CA PRO A 8 -8.35 20.87 14.08
C PRO A 8 -6.99 20.80 13.39
N ILE A 9 -6.75 19.81 12.52
CA ILE A 9 -5.50 19.65 11.75
C ILE A 9 -5.34 20.83 10.78
N ASP A 10 -6.43 21.27 10.15
CA ASP A 10 -6.43 22.40 9.22
C ASP A 10 -5.90 23.69 9.88
N ALA A 11 -6.14 23.88 11.17
CA ALA A 11 -5.64 25.04 11.91
C ALA A 11 -4.11 25.04 12.00
N PHE A 12 -3.48 23.88 12.21
CA PHE A 12 -2.02 23.76 12.23
C PHE A 12 -1.41 24.01 10.84
N VAL A 13 -2.07 23.51 9.78
CA VAL A 13 -1.66 23.78 8.40
C VAL A 13 -1.76 25.26 8.08
N PHE A 14 -2.88 25.90 8.44
CA PHE A 14 -3.08 27.34 8.23
C PHE A 14 -2.02 28.17 8.92
N GLN A 15 -1.68 27.86 10.17
CA GLN A 15 -0.68 28.59 10.93
C GLN A 15 0.68 28.59 10.20
N LYS A 16 1.08 27.44 9.63
CA LYS A 16 2.32 27.33 8.85
C LYS A 16 2.27 28.12 7.55
N LEU A 17 1.15 28.05 6.81
CA LEU A 17 0.95 28.81 5.57
C LEU A 17 0.97 30.33 5.83
N ALA A 18 0.26 30.78 6.86
CA ALA A 18 0.21 32.19 7.25
C ALA A 18 1.59 32.73 7.63
N GLY A 19 2.38 31.94 8.38
CA GLY A 19 3.78 32.29 8.70
C GLY A 19 4.67 32.44 7.46
N GLN A 20 4.35 31.73 6.38
CA GLN A 20 5.02 31.84 5.08
C GLN A 20 4.36 32.84 4.12
N LYS A 21 3.34 33.59 4.58
CA LYS A 21 2.54 34.52 3.76
C LYS A 21 1.85 33.85 2.55
N LEU A 22 1.52 32.57 2.68
CA LEU A 22 0.80 31.80 1.68
C LEU A 22 -0.71 31.80 1.97
N THR A 23 -1.50 31.91 0.91
CA THR A 23 -2.97 31.85 0.99
C THR A 23 -3.45 30.50 0.44
N PRO A 24 -4.32 29.77 1.17
CA PRO A 24 -4.93 28.55 0.67
C PRO A 24 -5.71 28.78 -0.62
N VAL A 25 -5.65 27.80 -1.53
CA VAL A 25 -6.46 27.80 -2.75
C VAL A 25 -7.91 27.41 -2.44
N PRO A 26 -8.89 27.86 -3.25
CA PRO A 26 -10.28 27.44 -3.08
C PRO A 26 -10.44 25.92 -3.29
N LEU A 27 -11.52 25.37 -2.73
CA LEU A 27 -11.89 23.97 -2.95
C LEU A 27 -12.11 23.73 -4.45
N ALA A 28 -11.64 22.58 -4.93
CA ALA A 28 -11.86 22.20 -6.32
C ALA A 28 -13.36 21.99 -6.62
N ALA A 29 -13.75 22.14 -7.89
CA ALA A 29 -15.11 21.87 -8.33
C ALA A 29 -15.54 20.43 -8.01
N ARG A 30 -16.83 20.22 -7.70
CA ARG A 30 -17.39 18.90 -7.32
C ARG A 30 -17.00 17.78 -8.30
N ARG A 31 -17.10 18.05 -9.61
CA ARG A 31 -16.69 17.12 -10.68
C ARG A 31 -15.21 16.73 -10.59
N THR A 32 -14.33 17.68 -10.25
CA THR A 32 -12.90 17.42 -10.07
C THR A 32 -12.65 16.61 -8.81
N LEU A 33 -13.39 16.87 -7.73
CA LEU A 33 -13.24 16.16 -6.46
C LEU A 33 -13.56 14.67 -6.59
N ILE A 34 -14.74 14.31 -7.11
CA ILE A 34 -15.08 12.89 -7.30
C ILE A 34 -14.10 12.19 -8.23
N ARG A 35 -13.71 12.83 -9.34
CA ARG A 35 -12.73 12.26 -10.27
C ARG A 35 -11.40 11.94 -9.56
N ARG A 36 -10.85 12.88 -8.79
CA ARG A 36 -9.61 12.68 -8.04
C ARG A 36 -9.77 11.55 -7.02
N ALA A 37 -10.82 11.59 -6.21
CA ALA A 37 -11.07 10.56 -5.21
C ALA A 37 -11.14 9.15 -5.81
N THR A 38 -11.87 8.95 -6.91
CA THR A 38 -11.96 7.63 -7.55
C THR A 38 -10.62 7.18 -8.15
N PHE A 39 -9.86 8.08 -8.79
CA PHE A 39 -8.52 7.72 -9.29
C PHE A 39 -7.55 7.40 -8.18
N ASP A 40 -7.57 8.16 -7.09
CA ASP A 40 -6.64 7.98 -5.99
C ASP A 40 -6.95 6.68 -5.23
N LEU A 41 -8.22 6.39 -4.98
CA LEU A 41 -8.64 5.24 -4.18
C LEU A 41 -8.78 3.96 -4.99
N LEU A 42 -9.29 4.02 -6.23
CA LEU A 42 -9.58 2.83 -7.05
C LEU A 42 -8.70 2.73 -8.31
N GLY A 43 -7.95 3.78 -8.67
CA GLY A 43 -7.15 3.79 -9.90
C GLY A 43 -7.97 4.00 -11.19
N LEU A 44 -9.28 4.18 -11.08
CA LEU A 44 -10.22 4.29 -12.21
C LEU A 44 -11.04 5.59 -12.12
N PRO A 45 -11.53 6.13 -13.24
CA PRO A 45 -12.49 7.24 -13.19
C PRO A 45 -13.85 6.76 -12.64
N PRO A 46 -14.68 7.67 -12.08
CA PRO A 46 -16.08 7.34 -11.77
C PRO A 46 -16.85 7.05 -13.07
N SER A 47 -17.89 6.23 -12.99
CA SER A 47 -18.82 6.04 -14.09
C SER A 47 -19.62 7.32 -14.37
N PRO A 48 -20.21 7.48 -15.57
CA PRO A 48 -21.10 8.60 -15.85
C PRO A 48 -22.25 8.71 -14.84
N ASP A 49 -22.89 7.59 -14.49
CA ASP A 49 -24.02 7.56 -13.55
C ASP A 49 -23.60 7.95 -12.13
N GLU A 50 -22.44 7.48 -11.66
CA GLU A 50 -21.90 7.86 -10.36
C GLU A 50 -21.57 9.35 -10.29
N LEU A 51 -21.05 9.91 -11.39
CA LEU A 51 -20.75 11.33 -11.47
C LEU A 51 -22.02 12.17 -11.42
N GLU A 52 -23.03 11.84 -12.23
CA GLU A 52 -24.30 12.58 -12.23
C GLU A 52 -25.01 12.48 -10.89
N ALA A 53 -25.07 11.29 -10.29
CA ALA A 53 -25.65 11.09 -8.96
C ALA A 53 -24.92 11.93 -7.89
N PHE A 54 -23.59 11.95 -7.90
CA PHE A 54 -22.82 12.77 -6.97
C PHE A 54 -22.98 14.28 -7.19
N LEU A 55 -23.17 14.73 -8.44
CA LEU A 55 -23.38 16.14 -8.74
C LEU A 55 -24.78 16.62 -8.36
N ALA A 56 -25.79 15.74 -8.42
CA ALA A 56 -27.17 16.03 -8.06
C ALA A 56 -27.45 15.94 -6.54
N ASP A 57 -26.59 15.29 -5.77
CA ASP A 57 -26.77 15.08 -4.33
C ASP A 57 -26.17 16.24 -3.50
N ASP A 58 -27.04 17.12 -2.99
CA ASP A 58 -26.66 18.24 -2.11
C ASP A 58 -26.71 17.91 -0.61
N SER A 59 -26.81 16.63 -0.24
CA SER A 59 -26.76 16.22 1.16
C SER A 59 -25.44 16.64 1.81
N PRO A 60 -25.46 17.10 3.08
CA PRO A 60 -24.25 17.56 3.77
C PRO A 60 -23.17 16.47 3.94
N ASP A 61 -23.56 15.20 3.87
CA ASP A 61 -22.71 14.02 4.04
C ASP A 61 -22.40 13.29 2.71
N VAL A 62 -22.75 13.86 1.55
CA VAL A 62 -22.46 13.28 0.23
C VAL A 62 -20.98 12.92 0.04
N TRP A 63 -20.08 13.77 0.54
CA TRP A 63 -18.64 13.55 0.43
C TRP A 63 -18.13 12.42 1.33
N PRO A 64 -18.37 12.41 2.66
CA PRO A 64 -18.08 11.26 3.51
C PRO A 64 -18.65 9.94 3.00
N ARG A 65 -19.91 9.92 2.53
CA ARG A 65 -20.53 8.72 1.97
C ARG A 65 -19.81 8.22 0.71
N LEU A 66 -19.44 9.12 -0.19
CA LEU A 66 -18.64 8.78 -1.36
C LEU A 66 -17.32 8.14 -0.95
N ILE A 67 -16.58 8.76 -0.02
CA ILE A 67 -15.28 8.24 0.43
C ILE A 67 -15.44 6.87 1.10
N GLY A 68 -16.42 6.70 1.98
CA GLY A 68 -16.72 5.40 2.60
C GLY A 68 -16.96 4.32 1.55
N ARG A 69 -17.84 4.58 0.57
CA ARG A 69 -18.11 3.66 -0.54
C ARG A 69 -16.85 3.30 -1.35
N LEU A 70 -15.95 4.26 -1.56
CA LEU A 70 -14.70 4.01 -2.30
C LEU A 70 -13.72 3.18 -1.46
N LEU A 71 -13.63 3.40 -0.15
CA LEU A 71 -12.80 2.60 0.75
C LEU A 71 -13.35 1.16 0.93
N ASP A 72 -14.66 1.00 0.95
CA ASP A 72 -15.34 -0.31 1.05
C ASP A 72 -15.29 -1.12 -0.27
N SER A 73 -14.80 -0.53 -1.35
CA SER A 73 -14.70 -1.19 -2.65
C SER A 73 -13.55 -2.21 -2.65
N PRO A 74 -13.71 -3.43 -3.20
CA PRO A 74 -12.61 -4.39 -3.30
C PRO A 74 -11.43 -3.87 -4.15
N HIS A 75 -11.71 -2.94 -5.08
CA HIS A 75 -10.69 -2.28 -5.90
C HIS A 75 -9.77 -1.35 -5.10
N TYR A 76 -10.16 -0.95 -3.89
CA TYR A 76 -9.30 -0.17 -3.00
C TYR A 76 -8.02 -0.95 -2.65
N GLY A 77 -8.16 -2.19 -2.19
CA GLY A 77 -7.03 -3.07 -1.88
C GLY A 77 -6.20 -3.44 -3.11
N GLU A 78 -6.82 -3.55 -4.29
CA GLU A 78 -6.07 -3.74 -5.54
C GLU A 78 -5.20 -2.53 -5.87
N ARG A 79 -5.76 -1.32 -5.74
CA ARG A 79 -5.06 -0.06 -6.03
C ARG A 79 -3.96 0.22 -5.01
N TRP A 80 -4.27 0.18 -3.73
CA TRP A 80 -3.32 0.48 -2.66
C TRP A 80 -2.33 -0.64 -2.42
N GLY A 81 -2.77 -1.90 -2.56
CA GLY A 81 -1.91 -3.07 -2.54
C GLY A 81 -0.83 -3.00 -3.61
N ARG A 82 -1.13 -2.49 -4.82
CA ARG A 82 -0.12 -2.27 -5.85
C ARG A 82 1.04 -1.37 -5.37
N HIS A 83 0.76 -0.28 -4.65
CA HIS A 83 1.82 0.60 -4.15
C HIS A 83 2.76 -0.13 -3.17
N TRP A 84 2.20 -1.00 -2.33
CA TRP A 84 3.00 -1.87 -1.48
C TRP A 84 3.80 -2.90 -2.28
N LEU A 85 3.16 -3.56 -3.25
CA LEU A 85 3.78 -4.58 -4.10
C LEU A 85 4.93 -4.01 -4.94
N ASP A 86 4.81 -2.76 -5.41
CA ASP A 86 5.88 -2.04 -6.10
C ASP A 86 7.07 -1.79 -5.13
N LEU A 87 6.81 -1.43 -3.87
CA LEU A 87 7.84 -1.17 -2.84
C LEU A 87 8.64 -2.44 -2.47
N VAL A 88 7.94 -3.57 -2.32
CA VAL A 88 8.56 -4.86 -2.00
C VAL A 88 9.11 -5.59 -3.24
N ARG A 89 8.95 -5.01 -4.43
CA ARG A 89 9.42 -5.53 -5.72
C ARG A 89 8.82 -6.89 -6.07
N TYR A 90 7.51 -7.01 -5.85
CA TYR A 90 6.75 -8.20 -6.18
C TYR A 90 6.86 -8.56 -7.66
N ALA A 91 7.04 -9.84 -7.94
CA ALA A 91 6.86 -10.44 -9.27
C ALA A 91 6.27 -11.84 -9.12
N ASP A 92 5.55 -12.31 -10.14
CA ASP A 92 5.12 -13.71 -10.25
C ASP A 92 6.30 -14.66 -10.61
N THR A 93 7.51 -14.12 -10.69
CA THR A 93 8.74 -14.81 -11.09
C THR A 93 9.88 -14.52 -10.11
N ALA A 94 10.97 -15.28 -10.19
CA ALA A 94 12.10 -15.19 -9.29
C ALA A 94 13.04 -13.98 -9.58
N GLY A 95 12.88 -13.37 -10.74
CA GLY A 95 13.67 -12.26 -11.25
C GLY A 95 15.07 -12.66 -11.73
N ASP A 96 15.83 -11.66 -12.20
CA ASP A 96 17.24 -11.77 -12.59
C ASP A 96 17.54 -12.61 -13.86
N ALA A 97 18.82 -12.87 -14.13
CA ALA A 97 19.34 -13.50 -15.34
C ALA A 97 18.91 -14.97 -15.56
N ALA A 98 18.35 -15.62 -14.55
CA ALA A 98 17.82 -16.97 -14.63
C ALA A 98 16.40 -16.96 -14.06
N ASP A 99 15.54 -16.15 -14.68
CA ASP A 99 14.17 -15.95 -14.24
C ASP A 99 13.29 -17.18 -14.48
N PHE A 100 12.45 -17.51 -13.50
CA PHE A 100 11.49 -18.61 -13.58
C PHE A 100 10.22 -18.27 -12.78
N PRO A 101 9.05 -18.78 -13.18
CA PRO A 101 7.81 -18.59 -12.43
C PRO A 101 7.92 -19.08 -10.99
N VAL A 102 7.31 -18.35 -10.06
CA VAL A 102 7.10 -18.76 -8.67
C VAL A 102 5.61 -19.07 -8.53
N PRO A 103 5.19 -20.35 -8.65
CA PRO A 103 3.78 -20.70 -8.81
C PRO A 103 2.87 -20.17 -7.69
N GLU A 104 3.38 -20.04 -6.47
CA GLU A 104 2.63 -19.60 -5.30
C GLU A 104 2.75 -18.09 -5.00
N ALA A 105 3.51 -17.31 -5.78
CA ALA A 105 3.75 -15.89 -5.50
C ALA A 105 2.45 -15.08 -5.38
N PHE A 106 1.46 -15.39 -6.22
CA PHE A 106 0.16 -14.73 -6.22
C PHE A 106 -0.57 -14.79 -4.86
N LYS A 107 -0.27 -15.79 -4.02
CA LYS A 107 -0.86 -15.90 -2.68
C LYS A 107 -0.43 -14.70 -1.82
N TYR A 108 0.83 -14.29 -1.90
CA TYR A 108 1.32 -13.12 -1.19
C TYR A 108 0.71 -11.82 -1.75
N ARG A 109 0.58 -11.70 -3.08
CA ARG A 109 -0.15 -10.58 -3.69
C ARG A 109 -1.57 -10.46 -3.15
N ASN A 110 -2.30 -11.56 -3.14
CA ASN A 110 -3.67 -11.60 -2.65
C ASN A 110 -3.73 -11.26 -1.15
N TYR A 111 -2.82 -11.80 -0.33
CA TYR A 111 -2.69 -11.42 1.07
C TYR A 111 -2.53 -9.91 1.26
N VAL A 112 -1.70 -9.24 0.45
CA VAL A 112 -1.53 -7.78 0.52
C VAL A 112 -2.84 -7.07 0.18
N ILE A 113 -3.51 -7.46 -0.90
CA ILE A 113 -4.80 -6.89 -1.32
C ILE A 113 -5.84 -7.05 -0.20
N ASP A 114 -5.95 -8.25 0.36
CA ASP A 114 -6.88 -8.57 1.45
C ASP A 114 -6.54 -7.80 2.73
N ALA A 115 -5.27 -7.59 3.04
CA ALA A 115 -4.84 -6.80 4.19
C ALA A 115 -5.31 -5.34 4.10
N PHE A 116 -5.25 -4.73 2.90
CA PHE A 116 -5.78 -3.38 2.68
C PHE A 116 -7.31 -3.34 2.75
N ASN A 117 -8.00 -4.30 2.11
CA ASN A 117 -9.47 -4.33 2.10
C ASN A 117 -10.07 -4.59 3.48
N ASN A 118 -9.37 -5.35 4.34
CA ASN A 118 -9.82 -5.66 5.70
C ASN A 118 -9.32 -4.66 6.75
N ASP A 119 -8.71 -3.54 6.33
CA ASP A 119 -8.11 -2.53 7.21
C ASP A 119 -7.20 -3.16 8.30
N LYS A 120 -6.32 -4.07 7.87
CA LYS A 120 -5.42 -4.78 8.78
C LYS A 120 -4.54 -3.76 9.52
N PRO A 121 -4.44 -3.83 10.87
CA PRO A 121 -3.56 -2.97 11.63
C PRO A 121 -2.13 -3.01 11.08
N TYR A 122 -1.57 -1.83 10.81
CA TYR A 122 -0.28 -1.72 10.14
C TYR A 122 0.84 -2.47 10.88
N ASP A 123 0.84 -2.45 12.21
CA ASP A 123 1.82 -3.16 13.02
C ASP A 123 1.70 -4.68 12.87
N GLN A 124 0.47 -5.22 12.76
CA GLN A 124 0.25 -6.63 12.47
C GLN A 124 0.70 -6.98 11.05
N PHE A 125 0.33 -6.16 10.06
CA PHE A 125 0.73 -6.33 8.66
C PHE A 125 2.25 -6.38 8.48
N VAL A 126 2.99 -5.55 9.21
CA VAL A 126 4.46 -5.54 9.23
C VAL A 126 5.02 -6.81 9.91
N ARG A 127 4.51 -7.17 11.09
CA ARG A 127 4.97 -8.36 11.84
C ARG A 127 4.79 -9.65 11.04
N GLU A 128 3.62 -9.82 10.44
CA GLU A 128 3.30 -11.03 9.65
C GLU A 128 4.22 -11.18 8.43
N GLN A 129 4.60 -10.07 7.78
CA GLN A 129 5.50 -10.13 6.63
C GLN A 129 6.93 -10.55 6.99
N ILE A 130 7.41 -10.19 8.18
CA ILE A 130 8.78 -10.50 8.61
C ILE A 130 8.86 -11.86 9.31
N ALA A 131 7.84 -12.21 10.09
CA ALA A 131 7.90 -13.34 11.03
C ALA A 131 6.60 -14.15 11.13
N GLY A 132 5.67 -14.02 10.17
CA GLY A 132 4.36 -14.67 10.23
C GLY A 132 4.43 -16.20 10.38
N ASP A 133 5.44 -16.87 9.85
CA ASP A 133 5.66 -18.31 10.04
C ASP A 133 6.07 -18.70 11.47
N LEU A 134 6.52 -17.72 12.27
CA LEU A 134 6.91 -17.86 13.67
C LEU A 134 5.83 -17.36 14.65
N LEU A 135 4.79 -16.67 14.17
CA LEU A 135 3.74 -16.14 15.02
C LEU A 135 2.80 -17.26 15.51
N PRO A 136 2.26 -17.14 16.74
CA PRO A 136 1.17 -18.01 17.17
C PRO A 136 -0.09 -17.71 16.35
N ALA A 137 -0.80 -18.77 15.97
CA ALA A 137 -2.05 -18.68 15.22
C ALA A 137 -3.23 -19.11 16.09
N SER A 138 -4.36 -18.41 15.96
CA SER A 138 -5.62 -18.76 16.64
C SER A 138 -6.21 -20.07 16.13
N ASP A 139 -6.04 -20.32 14.84
CA ASP A 139 -6.59 -21.45 14.11
C ASP A 139 -5.75 -21.74 12.85
N GLU A 140 -6.18 -22.73 12.06
CA GLU A 140 -5.47 -23.12 10.85
C GLU A 140 -5.52 -22.06 9.74
N ALA A 141 -6.62 -21.32 9.59
CA ALA A 141 -6.74 -20.30 8.56
C ALA A 141 -5.77 -19.14 8.85
N ALA A 142 -5.75 -18.67 10.11
CA ALA A 142 -4.80 -17.66 10.58
C ALA A 142 -3.34 -18.13 10.39
N ARG A 143 -3.04 -19.41 10.68
CA ARG A 143 -1.70 -19.97 10.47
C ARG A 143 -1.28 -19.91 9.00
N TRP A 144 -2.19 -20.21 8.08
CA TRP A 144 -1.90 -20.15 6.64
C TRP A 144 -1.75 -18.72 6.16
N GLU A 145 -2.60 -17.80 6.60
CA GLU A 145 -2.49 -16.38 6.29
C GLU A 145 -1.15 -15.80 6.74
N GLN A 146 -0.76 -16.03 8.00
CA GLN A 146 0.51 -15.58 8.56
C GLN A 146 1.71 -16.19 7.79
N LYS A 147 1.65 -17.47 7.42
CA LYS A 147 2.69 -18.07 6.56
C LYS A 147 2.74 -17.44 5.18
N ILE A 148 1.60 -17.19 4.54
CA ILE A 148 1.54 -16.52 3.23
C ILE A 148 2.15 -15.10 3.32
N ALA A 149 1.95 -14.39 4.43
CA ALA A 149 2.53 -13.07 4.66
C ALA A 149 4.07 -13.07 4.57
N THR A 150 4.73 -14.12 5.09
CA THR A 150 6.20 -14.30 4.94
C THR A 150 6.65 -14.55 3.49
N GLY A 151 5.68 -14.67 2.57
CA GLY A 151 5.87 -14.51 1.14
C GLY A 151 6.72 -13.29 0.80
N TYR A 152 6.61 -12.18 1.54
CA TYR A 152 7.48 -11.01 1.42
C TYR A 152 8.98 -11.37 1.37
N VAL A 153 9.45 -12.18 2.33
CA VAL A 153 10.84 -12.65 2.38
C VAL A 153 11.08 -13.71 1.31
N ALA A 154 10.13 -14.64 1.15
CA ALA A 154 10.28 -15.81 0.27
C ALA A 154 10.37 -15.48 -1.24
N ILE A 155 9.79 -14.35 -1.66
CA ILE A 155 9.84 -13.83 -3.04
C ILE A 155 11.03 -12.92 -3.30
N SER A 156 11.95 -12.78 -2.34
CA SER A 156 13.20 -12.03 -2.56
C SER A 156 13.90 -12.51 -3.84
N ARG A 157 14.56 -11.57 -4.53
CA ARG A 157 15.26 -11.85 -5.80
C ARG A 157 16.16 -13.07 -5.66
N ARG A 158 15.99 -14.06 -6.54
CA ARG A 158 16.80 -15.28 -6.53
C ARG A 158 17.84 -15.23 -7.63
N ILE A 159 19.11 -15.47 -7.26
CA ILE A 159 20.20 -15.51 -8.22
C ILE A 159 20.33 -16.94 -8.78
N GLY A 160 19.67 -17.22 -9.90
CA GLY A 160 19.61 -18.57 -10.48
C GLY A 160 20.88 -19.01 -11.24
N VAL A 161 21.87 -18.12 -11.44
CA VAL A 161 23.10 -18.44 -12.20
C VAL A 161 24.05 -19.37 -11.44
N SER A 162 24.10 -19.27 -10.11
CA SER A 162 24.87 -20.19 -9.24
C SER A 162 24.26 -20.26 -7.84
N PRO A 163 23.07 -20.90 -7.70
CA PRO A 163 22.26 -20.81 -6.49
C PRO A 163 22.92 -21.42 -5.25
N HIS A 164 23.87 -22.35 -5.42
CA HIS A 164 24.62 -22.93 -4.31
C HIS A 164 25.73 -22.01 -3.78
N ASN A 165 26.31 -21.16 -4.63
CA ASN A 165 27.44 -20.30 -4.27
C ASN A 165 27.03 -18.86 -3.96
N LEU A 166 25.85 -18.42 -4.44
CA LEU A 166 25.42 -17.01 -4.40
C LEU A 166 24.24 -16.75 -3.46
N LYS A 167 23.91 -17.67 -2.54
CA LYS A 167 22.82 -17.49 -1.56
C LYS A 167 22.94 -16.18 -0.75
N HIS A 168 24.16 -15.76 -0.46
CA HIS A 168 24.45 -14.53 0.26
C HIS A 168 23.93 -13.28 -0.47
N ILE A 169 23.85 -13.29 -1.81
CA ILE A 169 23.32 -12.17 -2.60
C ILE A 169 21.81 -12.07 -2.44
N THR A 170 21.09 -13.20 -2.38
CA THR A 170 19.65 -13.18 -2.08
C THR A 170 19.43 -12.61 -0.67
N ILE A 171 20.21 -13.03 0.33
CA ILE A 171 20.12 -12.51 1.70
C ILE A 171 20.40 -11.01 1.73
N GLU A 172 21.46 -10.54 1.06
CA GLU A 172 21.80 -9.12 0.94
C GLU A 172 20.64 -8.32 0.31
N ASP A 173 20.06 -8.83 -0.77
CA ASP A 173 18.94 -8.19 -1.47
C ASP A 173 17.70 -8.08 -0.57
N THR A 174 17.38 -9.15 0.17
CA THR A 174 16.32 -9.17 1.18
C THR A 174 16.56 -8.11 2.24
N LEU A 175 17.76 -8.07 2.84
CA LEU A 175 18.13 -7.10 3.86
C LEU A 175 18.03 -5.66 3.35
N ASN A 176 18.55 -5.40 2.16
CA ASN A 176 18.49 -4.08 1.53
C ASN A 176 17.04 -3.63 1.28
N ASN A 177 16.14 -4.53 0.87
CA ASN A 177 14.73 -4.18 0.73
C ASN A 177 14.06 -3.95 2.09
N ILE A 178 14.31 -4.79 3.09
CA ILE A 178 13.80 -4.59 4.46
C ILE A 178 14.18 -3.20 4.98
N GLY A 179 15.46 -2.82 4.86
CA GLY A 179 15.95 -1.52 5.30
C GLY A 179 15.21 -0.37 4.61
N LYS A 180 15.03 -0.44 3.29
CA LYS A 180 14.35 0.61 2.53
C LYS A 180 12.84 0.67 2.83
N THR A 181 12.18 -0.49 2.85
CA THR A 181 10.73 -0.62 2.99
C THR A 181 10.26 -0.22 4.39
N PHE A 182 10.93 -0.68 5.45
CA PHE A 182 10.46 -0.49 6.82
C PHE A 182 11.20 0.60 7.58
N LEU A 183 12.50 0.80 7.33
CA LEU A 183 13.32 1.76 8.07
C LEU A 183 13.54 3.07 7.32
N GLY A 184 13.24 3.11 6.01
CA GLY A 184 13.61 4.24 5.15
C GLY A 184 15.12 4.42 5.01
N LEU A 185 15.91 3.38 5.29
CA LEU A 185 17.37 3.42 5.33
C LEU A 185 17.98 2.42 4.34
N THR A 186 19.06 2.83 3.69
CA THR A 186 19.86 1.90 2.89
C THR A 186 20.86 1.19 3.80
N ILE A 187 20.82 -0.14 3.82
CA ILE A 187 21.81 -0.97 4.55
C ILE A 187 22.75 -1.73 3.61
N GLY A 188 22.70 -1.43 2.31
CA GLY A 188 23.55 -2.08 1.30
C GLY A 188 25.06 -1.90 1.52
N CYS A 189 25.50 -0.89 2.27
CA CYS A 189 26.92 -0.71 2.61
C CYS A 189 27.48 -1.86 3.46
N ALA A 190 26.66 -2.47 4.31
CA ALA A 190 27.04 -3.61 5.16
C ALA A 190 27.33 -4.90 4.36
N ARG A 191 27.05 -4.89 3.05
CA ARG A 191 27.48 -5.97 2.15
C ARG A 191 29.01 -6.12 2.13
N CYS A 192 29.73 -4.99 2.15
CA CYS A 192 31.16 -4.94 1.85
C CYS A 192 32.02 -4.42 3.02
N HIS A 193 31.41 -3.93 4.10
CA HIS A 193 32.05 -3.29 5.25
C HIS A 193 31.49 -3.86 6.55
#